data_AF-A0A7G5BXY9-F1
#
_entry.id   AF-A0A7G5BXY9-F1
#
_cell.length_a   1.000
_cell.length_b   1.000
_cell.length_c   1.000
_cell.angle_alpha   90.00
_cell.angle_beta   90.00
_cell.angle_gamma   90.00
#
_symmetry.space_group_name_H-M   'P 1'
#
loop_
_entity.id
_entity.type
_entity.pdbx_description
1 polymer ?
#
loop_
_entity_poly.entity_id
_entity_poly.type
_entity_poly.pdbx_seq_one_letter_code
_entity_poly.pdbx_strand_id
1 'polypeptide(L)'
;MKKPARLLTATALICALMVPSLASAAEASKEAAPPEVKPIQASLTKEGGFAALQVGKQVFVYNNDGQLFQTKGKERVGDLQDLFVIPYGPMQIPMILIKNDKNGYMVFSDLWPKIVPGKEQDTTDAYYSGRIHTSARDKVVTRTGHHYAEKIGDEVAVFTANDFDDLKKGFHESFRVKGELRGLILYDCCPYLVVDDGKETLSVYHAGENGAELASSIEFK
;
A
#
# COMPACT_ATOMS: atom_id res chain seq x y z
N MET A 1 31.47 -64.40 23.10
CA MET A 1 30.08 -64.88 23.19
C MET A 1 29.34 -64.52 21.90
N LYS A 2 28.24 -65.24 21.63
CA LYS A 2 27.58 -65.46 20.34
C LYS A 2 26.98 -64.17 19.72
N LYS A 3 27.56 -63.70 18.60
CA LYS A 3 27.02 -63.58 17.21
C LYS A 3 25.47 -63.53 16.99
N PRO A 4 24.98 -63.06 15.81
CA PRO A 4 24.67 -61.68 15.41
C PRO A 4 23.26 -61.62 14.73
N ALA A 5 22.86 -60.54 14.06
CA ALA A 5 22.06 -60.59 12.82
C ALA A 5 21.68 -59.17 12.34
N ARG A 6 21.52 -58.88 11.05
CA ARG A 6 21.91 -59.44 9.75
C ARG A 6 21.31 -58.47 8.71
N LEU A 7 22.09 -58.13 7.68
CA LEU A 7 21.78 -58.17 6.23
C LEU A 7 20.39 -57.67 5.74
N LEU A 8 20.22 -57.18 4.51
CA LEU A 8 21.05 -56.70 3.39
C LEU A 8 20.00 -56.17 2.39
N THR A 9 20.43 -55.22 1.57
CA THR A 9 19.91 -54.91 0.23
C THR A 9 19.48 -56.15 -0.58
N ALA A 10 18.42 -56.03 -1.39
CA ALA A 10 18.46 -56.41 -2.82
C ALA A 10 17.14 -56.06 -3.55
N THR A 11 17.33 -55.37 -4.67
CA THR A 11 16.44 -55.16 -5.80
C THR A 11 15.89 -56.46 -6.38
N ALA A 12 14.65 -56.44 -6.86
CA ALA A 12 14.19 -57.34 -7.93
C ALA A 12 13.15 -56.64 -8.81
N LEU A 13 13.63 -56.25 -9.99
CA LEU A 13 12.86 -55.92 -11.19
C LEU A 13 12.13 -57.18 -11.66
N ILE A 14 10.80 -57.13 -11.81
CA ILE A 14 10.05 -58.09 -12.63
C ILE A 14 9.24 -57.28 -13.64
N CYS A 15 9.80 -57.13 -14.83
CA CYS A 15 9.06 -56.86 -16.05
C CYS A 15 8.98 -58.16 -16.83
N ALA A 16 7.76 -58.59 -17.18
CA ALA A 16 7.37 -59.36 -18.36
C ALA A 16 6.10 -60.18 -18.04
N LEU A 17 5.06 -60.32 -18.86
CA LEU A 17 4.72 -59.91 -20.23
C LEU A 17 3.23 -60.32 -20.41
N MET A 18 2.40 -59.44 -21.00
CA MET A 18 1.46 -59.70 -22.12
C MET A 18 0.30 -60.73 -21.98
N VAL A 19 -0.96 -60.57 -22.41
CA VAL A 19 -1.93 -59.54 -22.93
C VAL A 19 -3.34 -60.24 -22.87
N PRO A 20 -4.42 -59.84 -23.59
CA PRO A 20 -5.24 -58.63 -23.59
C PRO A 20 -6.70 -58.91 -23.15
N SER A 21 -7.39 -57.91 -22.60
CA SER A 21 -8.83 -57.78 -22.88
C SER A 21 -9.16 -56.30 -23.09
N LEU A 22 -9.02 -55.88 -24.34
CA LEU A 22 -9.76 -54.73 -24.85
C LEU A 22 -11.22 -55.14 -24.95
N ALA A 23 -12.06 -54.67 -24.03
CA ALA A 23 -13.50 -54.59 -24.23
C ALA A 23 -14.11 -53.54 -23.29
N SER A 24 -14.31 -52.35 -23.85
CA SER A 24 -15.37 -51.40 -23.53
C SER A 24 -15.44 -50.84 -22.10
N ALA A 25 -14.73 -49.72 -21.89
CA ALA A 25 -15.27 -48.58 -21.14
C ALA A 25 -14.62 -47.30 -21.66
N ALA A 26 -14.84 -47.02 -22.95
CA ALA A 26 -14.76 -45.66 -23.45
C ALA A 26 -15.99 -44.92 -22.90
N GLU A 27 -15.91 -44.40 -21.68
CA GLU A 27 -16.64 -43.21 -21.26
C GLU A 27 -16.18 -42.77 -19.87
N ALA A 28 -15.85 -41.49 -19.77
CA ALA A 28 -15.62 -40.71 -18.55
C ALA A 28 -14.33 -40.98 -17.74
N SER A 29 -13.18 -40.66 -18.32
CA SER A 29 -12.20 -39.87 -17.56
C SER A 29 -11.62 -38.79 -18.46
N LYS A 30 -12.34 -37.67 -18.58
CA LYS A 30 -11.70 -36.39 -18.84
C LYS A 30 -10.79 -36.12 -17.64
N GLU A 31 -9.56 -36.59 -17.74
CA GLU A 31 -8.50 -36.16 -16.84
C GLU A 31 -8.39 -34.65 -17.04
N ALA A 32 -8.85 -33.90 -16.05
CA ALA A 32 -8.82 -32.45 -16.09
C ALA A 32 -7.35 -32.06 -16.26
N ALA A 33 -7.06 -31.29 -17.31
CA ALA A 33 -5.74 -30.68 -17.48
C ALA A 33 -5.35 -30.01 -16.15
N PRO A 34 -4.09 -30.15 -15.69
CA PRO A 34 -3.62 -29.44 -14.51
C PRO A 34 -4.03 -27.98 -14.63
N PRO A 35 -4.63 -27.37 -13.59
CA PRO A 35 -5.09 -26.00 -13.68
C PRO A 35 -3.91 -25.13 -14.13
N GLU A 36 -4.09 -24.43 -15.24
CA GLU A 36 -3.16 -23.44 -15.74
C GLU A 36 -2.85 -22.48 -14.58
N VAL A 37 -1.65 -22.56 -14.04
CA VAL A 37 -1.20 -21.66 -12.99
C VAL A 37 -1.03 -20.30 -13.66
N LYS A 38 -2.07 -19.46 -13.56
CA LYS A 38 -1.99 -18.08 -14.04
C LYS A 38 -0.76 -17.43 -13.40
N PRO A 39 0.16 -16.84 -14.18
CA PRO A 39 1.34 -16.20 -13.63
C PRO A 39 0.89 -15.16 -12.60
N ILE A 40 1.44 -15.25 -11.40
CA ILE A 40 1.20 -14.28 -10.34
C ILE A 40 1.75 -12.95 -10.85
N GLN A 41 0.86 -11.99 -11.13
CA GLN A 41 1.27 -10.65 -11.50
C GLN A 41 1.98 -10.03 -10.30
N ALA A 42 3.27 -9.76 -10.48
CA ALA A 42 4.09 -9.07 -9.50
C ALA A 42 4.81 -7.89 -10.14
N SER A 43 4.82 -6.75 -9.45
CA SER A 43 5.56 -5.55 -9.85
C SER A 43 6.33 -5.00 -8.65
N LEU A 44 7.46 -4.35 -8.91
CA LEU A 44 8.34 -3.80 -7.89
C LEU A 44 8.61 -2.33 -8.20
N THR A 45 8.26 -1.46 -7.27
CA THR A 45 8.60 -0.02 -7.29
C THR A 45 9.57 0.27 -6.16
N LYS A 46 10.54 1.16 -6.38
CA LYS A 46 11.56 1.55 -5.39
C LYS A 46 11.64 3.06 -5.32
N GLU A 47 11.82 3.59 -4.12
CA GLU A 47 12.05 5.00 -3.86
C GLU A 47 12.93 5.14 -2.62
N GLY A 48 14.04 5.87 -2.74
CA GLY A 48 15.04 5.99 -1.69
C GLY A 48 15.50 4.61 -1.15
N GLY A 49 15.42 4.44 0.17
CA GLY A 49 15.76 3.19 0.87
C GLY A 49 14.62 2.17 0.98
N PHE A 50 13.52 2.36 0.23
CA PHE A 50 12.29 1.58 0.37
C PHE A 50 11.92 0.87 -0.93
N ALA A 51 11.13 -0.21 -0.80
CA ALA A 51 10.59 -0.96 -1.92
C ALA A 51 9.14 -1.38 -1.68
N ALA A 52 8.30 -1.29 -2.71
CA ALA A 52 6.93 -1.75 -2.72
C ALA A 52 6.80 -2.89 -3.74
N LEU A 53 6.49 -4.08 -3.26
CA LEU A 53 6.23 -5.28 -4.06
C LEU A 53 4.71 -5.50 -4.13
N GLN A 54 4.14 -5.42 -5.32
CA GLN A 54 2.78 -5.89 -5.56
C GLN A 54 2.80 -7.38 -5.90
N VAL A 55 1.88 -8.14 -5.30
CA VAL A 55 1.58 -9.54 -5.62
C VAL A 55 0.06 -9.66 -5.75
N GLY A 56 -0.43 -9.84 -6.99
CA GLY A 56 -1.86 -9.72 -7.27
C GLY A 56 -2.34 -8.29 -7.00
N LYS A 57 -3.30 -8.11 -6.08
CA LYS A 57 -3.79 -6.77 -5.64
C LYS A 57 -3.22 -6.34 -4.29
N GLN A 58 -2.36 -7.17 -3.68
CA GLN A 58 -1.76 -6.88 -2.38
C GLN A 58 -0.38 -6.28 -2.59
N VAL A 59 -0.15 -5.14 -1.96
CA VAL A 59 1.15 -4.45 -1.89
C VAL A 59 1.80 -4.67 -0.54
N PHE A 60 3.08 -5.01 -0.56
CA PHE A 60 3.98 -5.22 0.58
C PHE A 60 5.11 -4.18 0.50
N VAL A 61 5.42 -3.51 1.59
CA VAL A 61 6.43 -2.45 1.65
C VAL A 61 7.57 -2.86 2.58
N TYR A 62 8.80 -2.63 2.12
CA TYR A 62 10.03 -3.07 2.77
C TYR A 62 11.03 -1.93 2.90
N ASN A 63 11.91 -2.05 3.90
CA ASN A 63 13.20 -1.36 3.99
C ASN A 63 14.34 -2.40 4.12
N ASN A 64 15.54 -1.95 4.49
CA ASN A 64 16.69 -2.83 4.70
C ASN A 64 16.54 -3.78 5.91
N ASP A 65 15.70 -3.45 6.88
CA ASP A 65 15.50 -4.22 8.11
C ASP A 65 14.41 -5.30 7.96
N GLY A 66 13.53 -5.16 6.95
CA GLY A 66 12.50 -6.13 6.63
C GLY A 66 11.23 -5.51 6.09
N GLN A 67 10.13 -6.24 6.26
CA GLN A 67 8.80 -5.77 5.87
C GLN A 67 8.30 -4.73 6.89
N LEU A 68 7.89 -3.56 6.40
CA LEU A 68 7.29 -2.50 7.19
C LEU A 68 5.79 -2.70 7.32
N PHE A 69 5.09 -2.81 6.18
CA PHE A 69 3.64 -2.98 6.18
C PHE A 69 3.15 -3.64 4.90
N GLN A 70 1.89 -4.04 4.90
CA GLN A 70 1.18 -4.60 3.77
C GLN A 70 -0.26 -4.13 3.75
N THR A 71 -0.78 -3.94 2.55
CA THR A 71 -2.22 -3.79 2.34
C THR A 71 -2.96 -5.08 2.70
N LYS A 72 -4.15 -4.97 3.28
CA LYS A 72 -4.97 -6.13 3.64
C LYS A 72 -6.46 -5.78 3.67
N GLY A 73 -7.27 -6.71 3.19
CA GLY A 73 -8.73 -6.57 3.13
C GLY A 73 -9.20 -5.84 1.87
N LYS A 74 -10.44 -6.14 1.44
CA LYS A 74 -10.99 -5.75 0.14
C LYS A 74 -10.97 -4.24 -0.14
N GLU A 75 -11.01 -3.42 0.90
CA GLU A 75 -11.03 -1.96 0.79
C GLU A 75 -9.63 -1.33 0.72
N ARG A 76 -8.58 -2.11 0.95
CA ARG A 76 -7.18 -1.63 1.00
C ARG A 76 -6.27 -2.30 -0.02
N VAL A 77 -6.80 -3.15 -0.89
CA VAL A 77 -6.07 -3.80 -1.99
C VAL A 77 -6.38 -3.10 -3.31
N GLY A 78 -5.44 -3.10 -4.25
CA GLY A 78 -5.57 -2.36 -5.51
C GLY A 78 -4.31 -2.48 -6.36
N ASP A 79 -4.27 -1.73 -7.45
CA ASP A 79 -3.08 -1.65 -8.29
C ASP A 79 -2.14 -0.57 -7.74
N LEU A 80 -0.90 -0.94 -7.40
CA LEU A 80 0.16 -0.02 -7.05
C LEU A 80 0.38 0.96 -8.20
N GLN A 81 0.21 2.25 -7.90
CA GLN A 81 0.47 3.34 -8.83
C GLN A 81 1.83 3.95 -8.55
N ASP A 82 2.16 4.14 -7.26
CA ASP A 82 3.39 4.82 -6.87
C ASP A 82 3.85 4.40 -5.46
N LEU A 83 5.16 4.52 -5.22
CA LEU A 83 5.80 4.53 -3.91
C LEU A 83 6.56 5.85 -3.81
N PHE A 84 6.14 6.71 -2.90
CA PHE A 84 6.77 8.00 -2.66
C PHE A 84 7.15 8.13 -1.19
N VAL A 85 8.13 8.97 -0.89
CA VAL A 85 8.66 9.13 0.47
C VAL A 85 8.44 10.57 0.92
N ILE A 86 7.96 10.74 2.15
CA ILE A 86 7.79 12.06 2.78
C ILE A 86 8.70 12.20 4.01
N PRO A 87 9.18 13.42 4.31
CA PRO A 87 9.93 13.69 5.52
C PRO A 87 9.00 13.78 6.75
N TYR A 88 9.45 13.28 7.89
CA TYR A 88 8.81 13.48 9.20
C TYR A 88 9.90 13.62 10.28
N GLY A 89 10.26 14.86 10.61
CA GLY A 89 11.44 15.14 11.42
C GLY A 89 12.71 14.53 10.78
N PRO A 90 13.53 13.76 11.52
CA PRO A 90 14.70 13.08 10.96
C PRO A 90 14.34 11.79 10.19
N MET A 91 13.06 11.36 10.20
CA MET A 91 12.63 10.10 9.60
C MET A 91 12.14 10.29 8.17
N GLN A 92 12.30 9.25 7.37
CA GLN A 92 11.75 9.13 6.02
C GLN A 92 10.62 8.10 6.05
N ILE A 93 9.44 8.49 5.56
CA ILE A 93 8.22 7.69 5.70
C ILE A 93 7.76 7.22 4.31
N PRO A 94 7.75 5.92 4.02
CA PRO A 94 7.29 5.39 2.75
C PRO A 94 5.76 5.37 2.67
N MET A 95 5.23 5.99 1.63
CA MET A 95 3.82 6.03 1.27
C MET A 95 3.57 5.28 -0.02
N ILE A 96 2.51 4.47 -0.08
CA ILE A 96 2.06 3.87 -1.33
C ILE A 96 0.77 4.52 -1.80
N LEU A 97 0.69 4.76 -3.11
CA LEU A 97 -0.55 5.07 -3.81
C LEU A 97 -1.07 3.81 -4.48
N ILE A 98 -2.29 3.40 -4.16
CA ILE A 98 -2.98 2.34 -4.88
C ILE A 98 -4.25 2.86 -5.55
N LYS A 99 -4.60 2.26 -6.69
CA LYS A 99 -5.90 2.41 -7.34
C LYS A 99 -6.79 1.25 -6.94
N ASN A 100 -7.73 1.51 -6.03
CA ASN A 100 -8.77 0.57 -5.63
C ASN A 100 -10.01 0.75 -6.51
N ASP A 101 -10.58 -0.36 -6.99
CA ASP A 101 -11.71 -0.33 -7.94
C ASP A 101 -12.95 0.38 -7.40
N LYS A 102 -13.18 0.35 -6.08
CA LYS A 102 -14.35 0.95 -5.42
C LYS A 102 -14.05 2.34 -4.85
N ASN A 103 -12.86 2.51 -4.27
CA ASN A 103 -12.51 3.67 -3.46
C ASN A 103 -11.65 4.71 -4.20
N GLY A 104 -11.21 4.40 -5.44
CA GLY A 104 -10.33 5.25 -6.22
C GLY A 104 -8.89 5.20 -5.72
N TYR A 105 -8.20 6.34 -5.82
CA TYR A 105 -6.78 6.44 -5.46
C TYR A 105 -6.63 6.67 -3.95
N MET A 106 -6.02 5.70 -3.28
CA MET A 106 -5.87 5.65 -1.83
C MET A 106 -4.40 5.64 -1.45
N VAL A 107 -4.06 6.38 -0.40
CA VAL A 107 -2.70 6.49 0.14
C VAL A 107 -2.60 5.71 1.44
N PHE A 108 -1.56 4.90 1.58
CA PHE A 108 -1.26 4.15 2.78
C PHE A 108 0.19 4.29 3.23
N SER A 109 0.40 4.19 4.54
CA SER A 109 1.72 4.11 5.20
C SER A 109 1.76 2.94 6.18
N ASP A 110 2.89 2.79 6.84
CA ASP A 110 2.98 2.09 8.11
C ASP A 110 2.03 2.67 9.16
N LEU A 111 1.53 1.79 10.04
CA LEU A 111 0.74 2.21 11.17
C LEU A 111 1.64 2.83 12.23
N TRP A 112 1.44 4.10 12.57
CA TRP A 112 2.08 4.65 13.77
C TRP A 112 1.37 4.08 15.01
N PRO A 113 2.04 3.24 15.83
CA PRO A 113 1.38 2.47 16.90
C PRO A 113 0.74 3.34 17.98
N LYS A 114 1.15 4.61 18.08
CA LYS A 114 0.67 5.55 19.11
C LYS A 114 -0.67 6.22 18.77
N ILE A 115 -1.15 6.17 17.52
CA ILE A 115 -2.40 6.85 17.12
C ILE A 115 -3.63 6.00 17.36
N VAL A 116 -3.50 4.69 17.27
CA VAL A 116 -4.67 3.79 17.25
C VAL A 116 -4.62 2.88 18.48
N PRO A 117 -5.32 3.26 19.57
CA PRO A 117 -5.48 2.40 20.74
C PRO A 117 -5.98 1.01 20.35
N GLY A 118 -5.32 -0.03 20.84
CA GLY A 118 -5.64 -1.44 20.54
C GLY A 118 -4.97 -1.99 19.27
N LYS A 119 -4.08 -1.23 18.62
CA LYS A 119 -3.28 -1.67 17.47
C LYS A 119 -1.78 -1.70 17.75
N GLU A 120 -1.38 -1.64 19.01
CA GLU A 120 0.02 -1.63 19.46
C GLU A 120 0.77 -2.92 19.07
N GLN A 121 0.04 -4.00 18.79
CA GLN A 121 0.58 -5.30 18.36
C GLN A 121 0.45 -5.56 16.86
N ASP A 122 -0.26 -4.70 16.12
CA ASP A 122 -0.43 -4.83 14.68
C ASP A 122 0.70 -4.09 13.97
N THR A 123 1.80 -4.81 13.73
CA THR A 123 3.03 -4.21 13.21
C THR A 123 3.11 -4.19 11.69
N THR A 124 2.11 -4.73 10.97
CA THR A 124 2.23 -4.92 9.53
C THR A 124 1.01 -4.50 8.70
N ASP A 125 -0.16 -4.25 9.27
CA ASP A 125 -1.29 -3.77 8.47
C ASP A 125 -1.13 -2.29 8.08
N ALA A 126 -1.32 -1.99 6.79
CA ALA A 126 -1.20 -0.63 6.28
C ALA A 126 -2.25 0.32 6.90
N TYR A 127 -1.79 1.50 7.33
CA TYR A 127 -2.62 2.60 7.79
C TYR A 127 -3.08 3.45 6.62
N TYR A 128 -4.37 3.80 6.63
CA TYR A 128 -4.97 4.64 5.59
C TYR A 128 -4.70 6.11 5.89
N SER A 129 -3.85 6.72 5.06
CA SER A 129 -3.36 8.09 5.22
C SER A 129 -4.24 9.12 4.49
N GLY A 130 -4.95 8.73 3.43
CA GLY A 130 -5.83 9.66 2.70
C GLY A 130 -6.21 9.19 1.30
N ARG A 131 -6.77 10.12 0.50
CA ARG A 131 -7.06 9.91 -0.92
C ARG A 131 -6.44 10.98 -1.77
N ILE A 132 -6.18 10.61 -3.01
CA ILE A 132 -5.90 11.54 -4.09
C ILE A 132 -7.11 11.54 -5.02
N HIS A 133 -7.58 12.71 -5.40
CA HIS A 133 -8.70 12.89 -6.31
C HIS A 133 -8.18 13.06 -7.74
N THR A 134 -8.87 12.44 -8.69
CA THR A 134 -8.58 12.58 -10.13
C THR A 134 -8.92 13.97 -10.67
N SER A 135 -9.82 14.70 -10.00
CA SER A 135 -10.20 16.07 -10.32
C SER A 135 -9.86 17.00 -9.17
N ALA A 136 -9.69 18.29 -9.47
CA ALA A 136 -9.59 19.35 -8.48
C ALA A 136 -10.78 19.32 -7.50
N ARG A 137 -10.54 19.76 -6.27
CA ARG A 137 -11.52 19.87 -5.19
C ARG A 137 -11.50 21.26 -4.59
N ASP A 138 -12.66 21.74 -4.16
CA ASP A 138 -12.72 23.00 -3.41
C ASP A 138 -12.34 22.81 -1.94
N LYS A 139 -12.57 21.61 -1.39
CA LYS A 139 -12.26 21.26 -0.01
C LYS A 139 -11.99 19.77 0.17
N VAL A 140 -11.01 19.43 0.99
CA VAL A 140 -10.70 18.06 1.42
C VAL A 140 -10.48 18.06 2.93
N VAL A 141 -11.10 17.12 3.64
CA VAL A 141 -10.99 16.97 5.10
C VAL A 141 -10.28 15.65 5.40
N THR A 142 -9.34 15.65 6.33
CA THR A 142 -8.68 14.42 6.80
C THR A 142 -9.67 13.49 7.50
N ARG A 143 -9.31 12.21 7.60
CA ARG A 143 -10.16 11.20 8.25
C ARG A 143 -10.56 11.56 9.68
N THR A 144 -9.66 12.20 10.43
CA THR A 144 -9.89 12.60 11.83
C THR A 144 -10.67 13.91 11.95
N GLY A 145 -10.79 14.70 10.88
CA GLY A 145 -11.42 16.01 10.92
C GLY A 145 -10.56 17.12 11.54
N HIS A 146 -9.39 16.79 12.13
CA HIS A 146 -8.49 17.77 12.73
C HIS A 146 -7.80 18.68 11.71
N HIS A 147 -7.81 18.29 10.43
CA HIS A 147 -7.23 19.07 9.36
C HIS A 147 -8.15 19.11 8.14
N TYR A 148 -8.17 20.25 7.45
CA TYR A 148 -8.74 20.36 6.13
C TYR A 148 -7.89 21.26 5.22
N ALA A 149 -8.06 21.10 3.93
CA ALA A 149 -7.51 21.99 2.91
C ALA A 149 -8.66 22.55 2.09
N GLU A 150 -8.58 23.82 1.71
CA GLU A 150 -9.57 24.46 0.83
C GLU A 150 -8.91 25.39 -0.18
N LYS A 151 -9.54 25.48 -1.35
CA LYS A 151 -9.10 26.35 -2.42
C LYS A 151 -9.58 27.78 -2.17
N ILE A 152 -8.64 28.73 -2.20
CA ILE A 152 -8.86 30.17 -2.01
C ILE A 152 -8.15 30.90 -3.16
N GLY A 153 -8.90 31.29 -4.18
CA GLY A 153 -8.32 31.92 -5.37
C GLY A 153 -7.49 30.92 -6.20
N ASP A 154 -6.23 31.26 -6.49
CA ASP A 154 -5.25 30.40 -7.16
C ASP A 154 -4.40 29.56 -6.17
N GLU A 155 -4.73 29.62 -4.89
CA GLU A 155 -4.01 28.94 -3.81
C GLU A 155 -4.90 27.92 -3.09
N VAL A 156 -4.24 27.00 -2.41
CA VAL A 156 -4.84 26.04 -1.50
C VAL A 156 -4.27 26.29 -0.12
N ALA A 157 -5.13 26.59 0.84
CA ALA A 157 -4.77 26.80 2.23
C ALA A 157 -5.11 25.56 3.06
N VAL A 158 -4.19 25.16 3.93
CA VAL A 158 -4.35 24.07 4.89
C VAL A 158 -4.63 24.65 6.26
N PHE A 159 -5.59 24.05 6.95
CA PHE A 159 -6.08 24.46 8.24
C PHE A 159 -5.97 23.32 9.24
N THR A 160 -5.56 23.65 10.45
CA THR A 160 -5.40 22.73 11.58
C THR A 160 -6.32 23.15 12.72
N ALA A 161 -6.95 22.18 13.37
CA ALA A 161 -7.81 22.42 14.51
C ALA A 161 -7.02 23.12 15.63
N ASN A 162 -7.63 24.13 16.25
CA ASN A 162 -7.06 24.81 17.40
C ASN A 162 -6.98 23.90 18.63
N ASP A 163 -7.86 22.90 18.69
CA ASP A 163 -7.94 21.89 19.74
C ASP A 163 -8.40 20.58 19.10
N PHE A 164 -7.60 19.51 19.27
CA PHE A 164 -7.88 18.20 18.67
C PHE A 164 -9.00 17.46 19.43
N ASP A 165 -9.27 17.84 20.68
CA ASP A 165 -10.36 17.27 21.47
C ASP A 165 -11.68 18.04 21.29
N ASP A 166 -11.63 19.29 20.81
CA ASP A 166 -12.80 20.14 20.58
C ASP A 166 -12.72 20.97 19.28
N LEU A 167 -13.16 20.36 18.18
CA LEU A 167 -13.23 20.99 16.85
C LEU A 167 -14.09 22.27 16.80
N LYS A 168 -14.93 22.54 17.80
CA LYS A 168 -15.76 23.76 17.83
C LYS A 168 -14.94 25.02 18.14
N LYS A 169 -13.71 24.86 18.65
CA LYS A 169 -12.77 25.97 18.88
C LYS A 169 -12.18 26.52 17.58
N GLY A 170 -12.57 25.98 16.43
CA GLY A 170 -12.19 26.47 15.11
C GLY A 170 -10.82 25.97 14.68
N PHE A 171 -10.32 26.58 13.61
CA PHE A 171 -9.10 26.19 12.93
C PHE A 171 -8.24 27.44 12.66
N HIS A 172 -6.92 27.24 12.63
CA HIS A 172 -5.97 28.25 12.15
C HIS A 172 -5.36 27.78 10.83
N GLU A 173 -5.01 28.73 9.96
CA GLU A 173 -4.25 28.42 8.76
C GLU A 173 -2.84 27.99 9.14
N SER A 174 -2.40 26.85 8.62
CA SER A 174 -1.07 26.30 8.85
C SER A 174 -0.11 26.74 7.75
N PHE A 175 -0.50 26.57 6.49
CA PHE A 175 0.28 26.99 5.33
C PHE A 175 -0.60 27.07 4.08
N ARG A 176 -0.08 27.65 3.01
CA ARG A 176 -0.74 27.79 1.71
C ARG A 176 0.22 27.56 0.55
N VAL A 177 -0.29 27.07 -0.57
CA VAL A 177 0.47 26.77 -1.79
C VAL A 177 -0.36 27.07 -3.03
N LYS A 178 0.25 27.58 -4.10
CA LYS A 178 -0.41 27.75 -5.40
C LYS A 178 -0.71 26.40 -6.06
N GLY A 179 -1.88 26.28 -6.68
CA GLY A 179 -2.26 25.10 -7.48
C GLY A 179 -3.70 24.63 -7.27
N GLU A 180 -4.01 23.46 -7.83
CA GLU A 180 -5.31 22.81 -7.67
C GLU A 180 -5.25 21.77 -6.54
N LEU A 181 -6.19 21.81 -5.60
CA LEU A 181 -6.25 20.84 -4.51
C LEU A 181 -6.64 19.45 -5.05
N ARG A 182 -5.76 18.48 -4.86
CA ARG A 182 -5.95 17.08 -5.28
C ARG A 182 -6.11 16.13 -4.10
N GLY A 183 -5.61 16.47 -2.93
CA GLY A 183 -5.74 15.61 -1.75
C GLY A 183 -5.13 16.22 -0.50
N LEU A 184 -5.40 15.58 0.63
CA LEU A 184 -4.80 15.89 1.92
C LEU A 184 -4.51 14.56 2.61
N ILE A 185 -3.23 14.24 2.73
CA ILE A 185 -2.71 13.02 3.34
C ILE A 185 -2.40 13.34 4.81
N LEU A 186 -2.65 12.39 5.69
CA LEU A 186 -2.32 12.46 7.10
C LEU A 186 -1.30 11.36 7.43
N TYR A 187 -0.15 11.76 7.95
CA TYR A 187 0.75 10.84 8.63
C TYR A 187 0.96 11.34 10.05
N ASP A 188 0.73 10.45 11.02
CA ASP A 188 0.60 10.86 12.41
C ASP A 188 -0.45 11.97 12.60
N CYS A 189 -0.01 13.13 13.08
CA CYS A 189 -0.81 14.32 13.31
C CYS A 189 -0.55 15.36 12.22
N CYS A 190 0.38 15.13 11.30
CA CYS A 190 0.85 16.12 10.35
C CYS A 190 0.10 16.03 9.01
N PRO A 191 -0.49 17.13 8.51
CA PRO A 191 -1.11 17.17 7.20
C PRO A 191 -0.06 17.37 6.09
N TYR A 192 -0.21 16.60 5.01
CA TYR A 192 0.56 16.72 3.77
C TYR A 192 -0.41 17.03 2.62
N LEU A 193 -0.31 18.24 2.10
CA LEU A 193 -1.14 18.75 1.02
C LEU A 193 -0.69 18.16 -0.31
N VAL A 194 -1.62 17.68 -1.14
CA VAL A 194 -1.35 17.24 -2.50
C VAL A 194 -1.98 18.23 -3.48
N VAL A 195 -1.15 18.87 -4.30
CA VAL A 195 -1.58 19.82 -5.33
C VAL A 195 -1.15 19.38 -6.72
N ASP A 196 -1.95 19.75 -7.69
CA ASP A 196 -1.55 19.82 -9.09
C ASP A 196 -1.11 21.26 -9.35
N ASP A 197 0.20 21.47 -9.50
CA ASP A 197 0.84 22.76 -9.73
C ASP A 197 1.19 22.97 -11.22
N GLY A 198 0.62 22.15 -12.11
CA GLY A 198 0.86 22.19 -13.56
C GLY A 198 2.13 21.44 -14.00
N LYS A 199 2.82 20.74 -13.09
CA LYS A 199 3.91 19.82 -13.44
C LYS A 199 3.36 18.47 -13.92
N GLU A 200 4.26 17.60 -14.37
CA GLU A 200 3.92 16.23 -14.79
C GLU A 200 3.51 15.32 -13.62
N THR A 201 3.86 15.70 -12.39
CA THR A 201 3.58 14.97 -11.15
C THR A 201 2.73 15.82 -10.20
N LEU A 202 2.08 15.17 -9.24
CA LEU A 202 1.42 15.90 -8.15
C LEU A 202 2.45 16.24 -7.08
N SER A 203 2.51 17.51 -6.68
CA SER A 203 3.43 17.97 -5.64
C SER A 203 2.81 17.76 -4.25
N VAL A 204 3.62 17.26 -3.31
CA VAL A 204 3.23 17.03 -1.91
C VAL A 204 3.94 18.05 -1.03
N TYR A 205 3.19 18.83 -0.25
CA TYR A 205 3.72 19.88 0.60
C TYR A 205 3.37 19.64 2.08
N HIS A 206 4.22 20.12 2.98
CA HIS A 206 3.94 20.15 4.42
C HIS A 206 4.29 21.52 5.02
N ALA A 207 3.90 21.73 6.28
CA ALA A 207 4.38 22.86 7.06
C ALA A 207 5.85 22.65 7.45
N GLY A 208 6.72 23.53 6.98
CA GLY A 208 8.12 23.65 7.38
C GLY A 208 8.37 24.89 8.24
N GLU A 209 9.63 25.14 8.58
CA GLU A 209 10.01 26.23 9.52
C GLU A 209 9.66 27.63 8.97
N ASN A 210 9.73 27.79 7.65
CA ASN A 210 9.54 29.08 6.98
C ASN A 210 8.26 29.14 6.12
N GLY A 211 7.34 28.19 6.30
CA GLY A 211 6.10 28.09 5.51
C GLY A 211 5.98 26.74 4.80
N ALA A 212 5.32 26.72 3.64
CA ALA A 212 5.11 25.48 2.91
C ALA A 212 6.42 24.95 2.29
N GLU A 213 6.75 23.69 2.57
CA GLU A 213 7.93 23.00 2.02
C GLU A 213 7.50 21.83 1.14
N LEU A 214 8.17 21.66 0.00
CA LEU A 214 7.94 20.53 -0.90
C LEU A 214 8.52 19.26 -0.26
N ALA A 215 7.63 18.35 0.15
CA ALA A 215 7.97 17.07 0.77
C ALA A 215 8.31 15.99 -0.25
N SER A 216 7.54 15.92 -1.35
CA SER A 216 7.62 14.81 -2.31
C SER A 216 6.88 15.13 -3.62
N SER A 217 6.92 14.21 -4.56
CA SER A 217 6.12 14.23 -5.77
C SER A 217 5.54 12.85 -6.07
N ILE A 218 4.32 12.81 -6.61
CA ILE A 218 3.61 11.56 -6.90
C ILE A 218 3.41 11.41 -8.40
N GLU A 219 3.82 10.27 -8.95
CA GLU A 219 3.46 9.90 -10.31
C GLU A 219 1.96 9.58 -10.38
N PHE A 220 1.19 10.46 -11.02
CA PHE A 220 -0.27 10.32 -11.11
C PHE A 220 -0.71 10.28 -12.57
N LYS A 221 -0.85 9.06 -13.09
CA LYS A 221 -1.26 8.76 -14.48
C LYS A 221 -2.72 8.30 -14.57
#